data_AF-A0A9N9JH04-F1
#
_entry.id   AF-A0A9N9JH04-F1
#
_cell.length_a   1.000
_cell.length_b   1.000
_cell.length_c   1.000
_cell.angle_alpha   90.00
_cell.angle_beta   90.00
_cell.angle_gamma   90.00
#
_symmetry.space_group_name_H-M   'P 1'
#
loop_
_entity.id
_entity.type
_entity.pdbx_description
1 polymer ?
#
loop_
_entity_poly.entity_id
_entity_poly.type
_entity_poly.pdbx_seq_one_letter_code
_entity_poly.pdbx_strand_id
1 'polypeptide(L)'
;MADSFLKRELAPKRLAFWIFWFGSHIGLFIFGFLKQKDDVELNNLNVLGLSVWSSRGAGLCLAYDGALILLPMCRNIIKYLRGISFINKVIPFDENIWFHRQTAYAMLFFTLVHVFAHYVNFWRLEQLHKFQA
;
A
#
# COMPACT_ATOMS: atom_id res chain seq x y z
N MET A 1 29.31 -7.38 14.73
CA MET A 1 28.31 -6.29 14.68
C MET A 1 27.10 -6.65 13.80
N ALA A 2 27.28 -7.33 12.65
CA ALA A 2 26.17 -7.80 11.82
C ALA A 2 25.29 -8.88 12.49
N ASP A 3 25.87 -9.80 13.28
CA ASP A 3 25.13 -10.87 13.95
C ASP A 3 24.07 -10.38 14.95
N SER A 4 24.32 -9.29 15.67
CA SER A 4 23.33 -8.72 16.61
C SER A 4 22.22 -7.99 15.88
N PHE A 5 22.53 -7.35 14.74
CA PHE A 5 21.55 -6.70 13.88
C PHE A 5 20.63 -7.73 13.22
N LEU A 6 21.18 -8.79 12.62
CA LEU A 6 20.40 -9.85 11.97
C LEU A 6 19.50 -10.59 12.97
N LYS A 7 19.99 -10.93 14.17
CA LYS A 7 19.16 -11.55 15.21
C LYS A 7 17.99 -10.66 15.67
N ARG A 8 18.18 -9.33 15.65
CA ARG A 8 17.12 -8.37 16.00
C ARG A 8 16.08 -8.22 14.88
N GLU A 9 16.51 -8.18 13.62
CA GLU A 9 15.61 -8.09 12.45
C GLU A 9 14.87 -9.40 12.17
N LEU A 10 15.55 -10.55 12.33
CA LEU A 10 14.98 -11.89 12.17
C LEU A 10 14.17 -12.36 13.39
N ALA A 11 13.93 -11.48 14.37
CA ALA A 11 13.02 -11.79 15.46
C ALA A 11 11.65 -12.17 14.86
N PRO A 12 11.11 -13.37 15.15
CA PRO A 12 9.97 -13.94 14.42
C PRO A 12 8.75 -13.03 14.45
N LYS A 13 8.55 -12.28 15.53
CA LYS A 13 7.51 -11.27 15.68
C LYS A 13 7.63 -10.13 14.65
N ARG A 14 8.83 -9.57 14.47
CA ARG A 14 9.07 -8.45 13.54
C ARG A 14 8.95 -8.93 12.11
N LEU A 15 9.56 -10.08 11.80
CA LEU A 15 9.49 -10.68 10.47
C LEU A 15 8.03 -10.98 10.05
N ALA A 16 7.24 -11.60 10.95
CA ALA A 16 5.83 -11.88 10.67
C ALA A 16 5.02 -10.60 10.40
N PHE A 17 5.26 -9.52 11.16
CA PHE A 17 4.62 -8.23 10.93
C PHE A 17 4.99 -7.64 9.57
N TRP A 18 6.27 -7.64 9.20
CA TRP A 18 6.71 -7.12 7.89
C TRP A 18 6.20 -7.94 6.73
N ILE A 19 6.21 -9.27 6.83
CA ILE A 19 5.62 -10.15 5.82
C ILE A 19 4.13 -9.85 5.66
N PHE A 20 3.38 -9.71 6.76
CA PHE A 20 1.98 -9.36 6.71
C PHE A 20 1.76 -7.98 6.07
N TRP A 21 2.55 -6.98 6.46
CA TRP A 21 2.39 -5.61 5.96
C TRP A 21 2.76 -5.45 4.48
N PHE A 22 3.85 -6.06 4.01
CA PHE A 22 4.17 -6.08 2.58
C PHE A 22 3.17 -6.96 1.80
N GLY A 23 2.75 -8.08 2.40
CA GLY A 23 1.75 -8.97 1.82
C GLY A 23 0.39 -8.28 1.65
N SER A 24 -0.04 -7.45 2.61
CA SER A 24 -1.29 -6.69 2.52
C SER A 24 -1.23 -5.65 1.40
N HIS A 25 -0.09 -4.98 1.20
CA HIS A 25 0.11 -4.06 0.07
C HIS A 25 0.01 -4.76 -1.28
N ILE A 26 0.73 -5.87 -1.44
CA ILE A 26 0.70 -6.66 -2.67
C ILE A 26 -0.72 -7.18 -2.93
N GLY A 27 -1.38 -7.71 -1.88
CA GLY A 27 -2.74 -8.22 -1.96
C GLY A 27 -3.75 -7.14 -2.35
N LEU A 28 -3.68 -5.95 -1.74
CA LEU A 28 -4.55 -4.81 -2.06
C LEU A 28 -4.33 -4.30 -3.49
N PHE A 29 -3.06 -4.23 -3.92
CA PHE A 29 -2.73 -3.82 -5.27
C PHE A 29 -3.31 -4.80 -6.30
N ILE A 30 -3.07 -6.11 -6.12
CA ILE A 30 -3.60 -7.16 -6.98
C ILE A 30 -5.13 -7.15 -6.97
N PHE A 31 -5.74 -7.01 -5.78
CA PHE A 31 -7.19 -6.94 -5.66
C PHE A 31 -7.76 -5.75 -6.44
N GLY A 32 -7.19 -4.55 -6.30
CA GLY A 32 -7.62 -3.37 -7.07
C GLY A 32 -7.41 -3.52 -8.57
N PHE A 33 -6.31 -4.15 -8.96
CA PHE A 33 -5.98 -4.45 -10.35
C PHE A 33 -7.00 -5.41 -10.98
N LEU A 34 -7.28 -6.54 -10.32
CA LEU A 34 -8.23 -7.55 -10.80
C LEU A 34 -9.66 -7.01 -10.75
N LYS A 35 -10.03 -6.30 -9.69
CA LYS A 35 -11.35 -5.67 -9.60
C LYS A 35 -11.60 -4.75 -10.78
N GLN A 36 -10.65 -3.89 -11.14
CA GLN A 36 -10.83 -3.01 -12.29
C GLN A 36 -10.85 -3.78 -13.63
N LYS A 37 -10.07 -4.86 -13.75
CA LYS A 37 -9.99 -5.68 -14.95
C LYS A 37 -11.28 -6.46 -15.22
N ASP A 38 -11.88 -7.04 -14.18
CA ASP A 38 -12.99 -7.99 -14.31
C ASP A 38 -14.38 -7.35 -14.09
N ASP A 39 -14.43 -6.07 -13.73
CA ASP A 39 -15.68 -5.33 -13.52
C ASP A 39 -16.32 -4.89 -14.86
N VAL A 40 -17.54 -5.37 -15.09
CA VAL A 40 -18.31 -5.17 -16.33
C VAL A 40 -18.77 -3.71 -16.46
N GLU A 41 -19.07 -3.02 -15.37
CA GLU A 41 -19.51 -1.62 -15.41
C GLU A 41 -18.36 -0.68 -15.79
N LEU A 42 -17.13 -1.06 -15.42
CA LEU A 42 -15.92 -0.29 -15.67
C LEU A 42 -15.21 -0.70 -16.97
N ASN A 43 -15.80 -1.60 -17.76
CA ASN A 43 -15.16 -2.19 -18.94
C ASN A 43 -14.80 -1.14 -20.02
N ASN A 44 -15.55 -0.04 -20.09
CA ASN A 44 -15.23 1.09 -20.98
C ASN A 44 -13.86 1.71 -20.68
N LEU A 45 -13.39 1.65 -19.43
CA LEU A 45 -12.07 2.15 -19.04
C LEU A 45 -10.95 1.14 -19.31
N ASN A 46 -11.29 -0.14 -19.52
CA ASN A 46 -10.31 -1.19 -19.80
C ASN A 46 -9.67 -1.06 -21.18
N VAL A 47 -10.22 -0.22 -22.07
CA VAL A 47 -9.58 0.18 -23.34
C VAL A 47 -8.22 0.84 -23.12
N LEU A 48 -8.02 1.49 -21.96
CA LEU A 48 -6.75 2.08 -21.56
C LEU A 48 -5.76 1.04 -21.02
N GLY A 49 -6.21 -0.18 -20.73
CA GLY A 49 -5.40 -1.33 -20.37
C GLY A 49 -4.64 -1.17 -19.04
N LEU A 50 -3.38 -1.59 -19.05
CA LEU A 50 -2.53 -1.72 -17.84
C LEU A 50 -2.47 -0.45 -16.99
N SER A 51 -2.50 0.74 -17.58
CA SER A 51 -2.39 2.00 -16.85
C SER A 51 -3.63 2.30 -16.00
N VAL A 52 -4.83 1.87 -16.39
CA VAL A 52 -6.02 2.01 -15.53
C VAL A 52 -6.00 0.99 -14.40
N TRP A 53 -5.61 -0.25 -14.70
CA TRP A 53 -5.54 -1.33 -13.71
C TRP A 53 -4.50 -1.01 -12.62
N SER A 54 -3.31 -0.54 -13.02
CA SER A 54 -2.26 -0.12 -12.09
C SER A 54 -2.65 1.13 -11.28
N SER A 55 -3.33 2.11 -11.89
CA SER A 55 -3.81 3.31 -11.17
C SER A 55 -4.79 2.94 -10.04
N ARG A 56 -5.71 2.00 -10.30
CA ARG A 56 -6.69 1.54 -9.30
C ARG A 56 -6.07 0.74 -8.18
N GLY A 57 -5.17 -0.19 -8.50
CA GLY A 57 -4.39 -0.92 -7.49
C GLY A 57 -3.61 0.03 -6.59
N ALA A 58 -2.87 0.97 -7.18
CA ALA A 58 -2.12 1.97 -6.42
C ALA A 58 -3.02 2.90 -5.59
N GLY A 59 -4.19 3.28 -6.11
CA GLY A 59 -5.16 4.11 -5.39
C GLY A 59 -5.71 3.43 -4.12
N LEU A 60 -5.98 2.12 -4.16
CA LEU A 60 -6.39 1.37 -2.97
C LEU A 60 -5.26 1.27 -1.94
N CYS A 61 -4.02 1.04 -2.38
CA CYS A 61 -2.86 1.06 -1.49
C CYS A 61 -2.68 2.44 -0.82
N LEU A 62 -2.87 3.54 -1.56
CA LEU A 62 -2.82 4.89 -1.00
C LEU A 62 -3.92 5.17 0.01
N ALA A 63 -5.15 4.70 -0.22
CA ALA A 63 -6.23 4.84 0.75
C ALA A 63 -5.94 4.05 2.04
N TYR A 64 -5.40 2.84 1.90
CA TYR A 64 -4.95 2.01 3.01
C TYR A 64 -3.83 2.69 3.81
N ASP A 65 -2.79 3.15 3.14
CA ASP A 65 -1.67 3.83 3.78
C ASP A 65 -2.07 5.17 4.41
N GLY A 66 -2.99 5.91 3.78
CA GLY A 66 -3.52 7.17 4.31
C GLY A 66 -4.24 6.98 5.65
N ALA A 67 -4.89 5.83 5.85
CA ALA A 67 -5.44 5.47 7.16
C ALA A 67 -4.34 5.02 8.13
N LEU A 68 -3.40 4.19 7.67
CA LEU A 68 -2.34 3.62 8.50
C LEU A 68 -1.33 4.63 9.01
N ILE A 69 -1.01 5.68 8.27
CA ILE A 69 0.07 6.63 8.62
C ILE A 69 -0.20 7.38 9.93
N LEU A 70 -1.49 7.57 10.29
CA LEU A 70 -1.91 8.26 11.52
C LEU A 70 -1.86 7.36 12.76
N LEU A 71 -2.21 6.08 12.62
CA LEU A 71 -2.25 5.11 13.73
C LEU A 71 -0.97 5.07 14.59
N PRO A 72 0.26 5.03 14.03
CA PRO A 72 1.50 5.03 14.81
C PRO A 72 1.81 6.36 15.52
N MET A 73 1.13 7.45 15.17
CA MET A 73 1.32 8.77 15.78
C MET A 73 0.34 9.03 16.94
N CYS A 74 -0.75 8.26 17.03
CA CYS A 74 -1.73 8.32 18.12
C CYS A 74 -1.18 7.67 19.42
N ARG A 75 -0.28 8.37 20.11
CA ARG A 75 0.45 7.86 21.28
C ARG A 75 -0.44 7.28 22.40
N ASN A 76 -1.62 7.86 22.64
CA ASN A 76 -2.55 7.37 23.66
C ASN A 76 -3.19 6.03 23.26
N ILE A 77 -3.56 5.87 21.99
CA ILE A 77 -4.09 4.61 21.44
C ILE A 77 -3.02 3.52 21.53
N ILE A 78 -1.77 3.85 21.16
CA ILE A 78 -0.66 2.89 21.20
C ILE A 78 -0.37 2.42 22.63
N LYS A 79 -0.41 3.34 23.61
CA LYS A 79 -0.25 2.97 25.02
C LYS A 79 -1.36 1.99 25.47
N TYR A 80 -2.60 2.25 25.07
CA TYR A 80 -3.73 1.36 25.36
C TYR A 80 -3.56 -0.02 24.70
N LEU A 81 -3.25 -0.06 23.40
CA LEU A 81 -3.03 -1.29 22.64
C LEU A 81 -1.85 -2.11 23.16
N ARG A 82 -0.79 -1.47 23.64
CA ARG A 82 0.34 -2.14 24.29
C ARG A 82 -0.09 -2.88 25.57
N GLY A 83 -1.10 -2.38 26.29
CA GLY A 83 -1.66 -3.03 27.47
C GLY A 83 -2.43 -4.32 27.14
N ILE A 84 -2.87 -4.50 25.89
CA ILE A 84 -3.59 -5.70 25.44
C ILE A 84 -2.57 -6.80 25.14
N SER A 85 -2.45 -7.76 26.07
CA SER A 85 -1.43 -8.82 26.07
C SER A 85 -1.32 -9.62 24.77
N PHE A 86 -2.43 -9.92 24.10
CA PHE A 86 -2.42 -10.62 22.81
C PHE A 86 -1.82 -9.76 21.67
N ILE A 87 -2.24 -8.50 21.57
CA ILE A 87 -1.80 -7.61 20.48
C ILE A 87 -0.32 -7.24 20.65
N ASN A 88 0.13 -7.02 21.89
CA ASN A 88 1.52 -6.75 22.19
C ASN A 88 2.45 -7.95 21.89
N LYS A 89 1.94 -9.18 21.79
CA LYS A 89 2.74 -10.33 21.33
C LYS A 89 2.94 -10.35 19.82
N VAL A 90 1.99 -9.80 19.05
CA VAL A 90 2.00 -9.83 17.59
C VAL A 90 2.63 -8.58 16.99
N ILE A 91 2.28 -7.39 17.49
CA ILE A 91 2.70 -6.11 16.89
C ILE A 91 3.86 -5.50 17.68
N PRO A 92 4.99 -5.14 17.03
CA PRO A 92 6.10 -4.44 17.66
C PRO A 92 5.79 -2.95 17.84
N PHE A 93 5.04 -2.59 18.89
CA PHE A 93 4.61 -1.20 19.16
C PHE A 93 5.74 -0.22 19.51
N ASP A 94 6.93 -0.71 19.87
CA ASP A 94 8.06 0.13 20.28
C ASP A 94 8.75 0.83 19.10
N GLU A 95 8.46 0.37 17.87
CA GLU A 95 8.99 0.93 16.62
C GLU A 95 7.93 1.71 15.84
N ASN A 96 6.93 2.28 16.52
CA ASN A 96 5.82 3.01 15.88
C ASN A 96 6.29 4.14 14.94
N ILE A 97 7.30 4.93 15.32
CA ILE A 97 7.87 5.98 14.46
C ILE A 97 8.59 5.38 13.24
N TRP A 98 9.24 4.22 13.40
CA TRP A 98 9.84 3.53 12.27
C TRP A 98 8.76 3.05 11.30
N PHE A 99 7.69 2.46 11.81
CA PHE A 99 6.53 2.07 11.01
C PHE A 99 5.91 3.26 10.27
N HIS A 100 5.69 4.40 10.94
CA HIS A 100 5.21 5.64 10.30
C HIS A 100 6.08 6.05 9.09
N ARG A 101 7.42 5.98 9.23
CA ARG A 101 8.34 6.27 8.12
C ARG A 101 8.23 5.26 6.99
N GLN A 102 8.09 3.97 7.29
CA GLN A 102 7.91 2.94 6.25
C GLN A 102 6.60 3.15 5.49
N THR A 103 5.50 3.48 6.19
CA THR A 103 4.24 3.86 5.56
C THR A 103 4.40 5.11 4.69
N ALA A 104 5.13 6.13 5.15
CA ALA A 104 5.39 7.31 4.32
C ALA A 104 6.18 6.98 3.03
N TYR A 105 7.16 6.07 3.10
CA TYR A 105 7.89 5.62 1.90
C TYR A 105 7.01 4.80 0.95
N ALA A 106 6.14 3.92 1.49
CA ALA A 106 5.16 3.19 0.68
C ALA A 106 4.18 4.15 -0.01
N MET A 107 3.65 5.14 0.72
CA MET A 107 2.79 6.18 0.16
C MET A 107 3.46 6.93 -0.97
N LEU A 108 4.73 7.32 -0.81
CA LEU A 108 5.47 8.01 -1.86
C LEU A 108 5.58 7.13 -3.11
N PHE A 109 5.95 5.86 -2.95
CA PHE A 109 6.02 4.91 -4.05
C PHE A 109 4.68 4.74 -4.78
N PHE A 110 3.59 4.45 -4.05
CA PHE A 110 2.27 4.28 -4.65
C PHE A 110 1.73 5.57 -5.25
N THR A 111 2.09 6.73 -4.71
CA THR A 111 1.74 8.05 -5.30
C THR A 111 2.40 8.20 -6.66
N LEU A 112 3.69 7.89 -6.78
CA LEU A 112 4.38 7.93 -8.08
C LEU A 112 3.71 6.98 -9.07
N VAL A 113 3.48 5.72 -8.68
CA VAL A 113 2.80 4.74 -9.55
C VAL A 113 1.41 5.24 -9.98
N HIS A 114 0.61 5.76 -9.05
CA HIS A 114 -0.74 6.25 -9.30
C HIS A 114 -0.74 7.46 -10.25
N VAL A 115 0.12 8.45 -10.01
CA VAL A 115 0.23 9.67 -10.84
C VAL A 115 0.74 9.33 -12.24
N PHE A 116 1.81 8.54 -12.37
CA PHE A 116 2.33 8.13 -13.67
C PHE A 116 1.30 7.32 -14.46
N ALA A 117 0.58 6.42 -13.80
CA ALA A 117 -0.49 5.66 -14.42
C ALA A 117 -1.62 6.56 -14.94
N HIS A 118 -2.01 7.59 -14.18
CA HIS A 118 -2.95 8.61 -14.65
C HIS A 118 -2.42 9.41 -15.85
N TYR A 119 -1.15 9.78 -15.85
CA TYR A 119 -0.55 10.49 -16.99
C TYR A 119 -0.60 9.65 -18.27
N VAL A 120 -0.26 8.36 -18.19
CA VAL A 120 -0.38 7.42 -19.32
C VAL A 120 -1.84 7.22 -19.74
N ASN A 121 -2.79 7.23 -18.80
CA ASN A 121 -4.22 7.18 -19.12
C ASN A 121 -4.64 8.38 -19.97
N PHE A 122 -4.26 9.59 -19.57
CA PHE A 122 -4.57 10.80 -20.33
C PHE A 122 -3.96 10.78 -21.73
N TRP A 123 -2.70 10.35 -21.85
CA TRP A 123 -2.04 10.18 -23.15
C TRP A 123 -2.81 9.22 -24.04
N ARG A 124 -3.15 8.02 -23.55
CA ARG A 124 -3.89 7.02 -24.34
C ARG A 124 -5.29 7.49 -24.72
N LEU A 125 -5.98 8.18 -23.80
CA LEU A 125 -7.27 8.79 -24.07
C LEU A 125 -7.19 9.82 -25.20
N GLU A 126 -6.16 10.67 -25.20
CA GLU A 126 -5.97 11.67 -26.26
C GLU A 126 -5.72 11.00 -27.62
N GLN A 127 -4.88 9.96 -27.65
CA GLN A 127 -4.64 9.20 -28.89
C GLN A 127 -5.94 8.57 -29.41
N LEU A 128 -6.72 7.90 -28.56
CA LEU A 128 -7.99 7.30 -28.93
C LEU A 128 -8.98 8.32 -29.52
N HIS A 129 -9.08 9.52 -28.93
CA HIS A 129 -9.92 10.60 -29.48
C HIS A 129 -9.45 11.07 -30.86
N LYS A 130 -8.14 11.21 -31.08
CA LYS A 130 -7.57 11.61 -32.38
C LYS A 130 -7.82 10.58 -33.49
N PHE A 131 -8.08 9.32 -33.15
CA PHE A 131 -8.44 8.28 -34.13
C PHE A 131 -9.93 8.25 -34.47
N GLN A 132 -10.79 8.93 -33.71
CA GLN A 132 -12.25 8.96 -33.92
C GLN A 132 -12.77 10.27 -34.55
N ALA A 133 -11.91 11.29 -34.66
CA ALA A 133 -12.19 12.58 -35.31
C ALA A 133 -11.63 12.60 -36.74
#